data_AF-Q3J7L8-F1
#
_entry.id   AF-Q3J7L8-F1
#
_cell.length_a   1.000
_cell.length_b   1.000
_cell.length_c   1.000
_cell.angle_alpha   90.00
_cell.angle_beta   90.00
_cell.angle_gamma   90.00
#
_symmetry.space_group_name_H-M   'P 1'
#
loop_
_entity.id
_entity.type
_entity.pdbx_description
1 polymer ?
#
loop_
_entity_poly.entity_id
_entity_poly.type
_entity_poly.pdbx_seq_one_letter_code
_entity_poly.pdbx_strand_id
1 'polypeptide(L)'
;MLKLPTNFLANATLPLWVGLLLLLSAWGGFAGPLWAASLQIQVLAEGEGTPLENASVCLGTSPNPQQFGAYLTDEKGEVWLDEMQPIPFILIVSKAGFRGEGRVAGRQRIDRVMVASLAPGGGGPACDVSSQAAKREPSAAELQVKHLVINGSAPLTLNREVTLSFTVEGEPTEYRASQFPDFRDVQWQAFVSAPLFELSPGSGEKIIYFQVRRYQEVENSYLQMVSNTIKENIYFSDR
;
A
#
# COMPACT_ATOMS: atom_id res chain seq x y z
N MET A 1 10.25 -6.24 84.83
CA MET A 1 9.32 -5.76 83.79
C MET A 1 8.96 -6.95 82.89
N LEU A 2 7.74 -6.96 82.36
CA LEU A 2 6.84 -8.11 82.20
C LEU A 2 7.35 -9.36 81.46
N LYS A 3 6.93 -10.51 82.02
CA LYS A 3 6.86 -11.88 81.46
C LYS A 3 5.76 -11.98 80.39
N LEU A 4 5.89 -12.89 79.42
CA LEU A 4 5.09 -14.13 79.31
C LEU A 4 5.29 -14.85 77.95
N PRO A 5 5.02 -16.18 77.86
CA PRO A 5 5.63 -17.11 76.92
C PRO A 5 4.66 -17.80 75.93
N THR A 6 5.23 -18.70 75.12
CA THR A 6 4.73 -19.94 74.46
C THR A 6 3.22 -20.29 74.42
N ASN A 7 2.84 -20.79 73.23
CA ASN A 7 1.79 -21.77 72.90
C ASN A 7 0.33 -21.37 73.17
N PHE A 8 -0.56 -21.57 72.19
CA PHE A 8 -1.73 -22.46 72.30
C PHE A 8 -2.54 -22.48 70.99
N LEU A 9 -2.97 -23.68 70.60
CA LEU A 9 -3.94 -23.98 69.55
C LEU A 9 -5.31 -23.37 69.86
N ALA A 10 -6.06 -22.90 68.87
CA ALA A 10 -7.50 -23.17 68.76
C ALA A 10 -8.09 -22.62 67.45
N ASN A 11 -8.73 -23.55 66.73
CA ASN A 11 -9.85 -23.39 65.80
C ASN A 11 -10.55 -22.03 65.76
N ALA A 12 -10.68 -21.48 64.55
CA ALA A 12 -11.84 -20.67 64.18
C ALA A 12 -12.27 -21.04 62.75
N THR A 13 -13.45 -21.62 62.68
CA THR A 13 -14.19 -22.03 61.48
C THR A 13 -14.95 -20.85 60.87
N LEU A 14 -14.77 -20.62 59.56
CA LEU A 14 -15.70 -20.07 58.55
C LEU A 14 -16.24 -18.62 58.77
N PRO A 15 -16.56 -17.83 57.72
CA PRO A 15 -17.23 -18.27 56.50
C PRO A 15 -16.74 -17.64 55.17
N LEU A 16 -17.35 -18.15 54.09
CA LEU A 16 -17.33 -17.64 52.73
C LEU A 16 -17.39 -16.10 52.70
N TRP A 17 -16.63 -15.48 51.80
CA TRP A 17 -17.08 -14.44 50.87
C TRP A 17 -15.97 -14.13 49.85
N VAL A 18 -16.37 -14.17 48.58
CA VAL A 18 -15.99 -13.26 47.49
C VAL A 18 -14.49 -13.04 47.22
N GLY A 19 -14.08 -13.40 46.00
CA GLY A 19 -12.95 -12.77 45.34
C GLY A 19 -12.03 -13.73 44.60
N LEU A 20 -12.53 -14.34 43.52
CA LEU A 20 -11.65 -14.95 42.52
C LEU A 20 -10.95 -13.81 41.76
N LEU A 21 -9.88 -13.27 42.35
CA LEU A 21 -8.93 -12.38 41.70
C LEU A 21 -7.97 -13.27 40.87
N LEU A 22 -8.31 -13.50 39.61
CA LEU A 22 -7.35 -14.00 38.64
C LEU A 22 -6.61 -12.82 38.02
N LEU A 23 -5.41 -12.59 38.55
CA LEU A 23 -4.32 -11.89 37.88
C LEU A 23 -3.99 -12.64 36.58
N LEU A 24 -4.31 -12.04 35.44
CA LEU A 24 -3.64 -12.33 34.17
C LEU A 24 -2.90 -11.07 33.74
N SER A 25 -1.59 -11.21 33.87
CA SER A 25 -0.54 -10.34 33.42
C SER A 25 -0.76 -9.84 32.00
N ALA A 26 -0.31 -8.59 31.82
CA ALA A 26 -0.03 -7.90 30.57
C ALA A 26 0.37 -8.82 29.42
N TRP A 27 0.03 -8.41 28.19
CA TRP A 27 0.93 -8.30 27.03
C TRP A 27 0.21 -7.45 25.96
N GLY A 28 0.98 -6.62 25.25
CA GLY A 28 0.51 -5.98 24.02
C GLY A 28 0.09 -4.52 24.13
N GLY A 29 0.88 -3.69 24.81
CA GLY A 29 0.99 -2.30 24.37
C GLY A 29 1.55 -2.32 22.95
N PHE A 30 0.69 -2.20 21.94
CA PHE A 30 1.12 -1.91 20.58
C PHE A 30 1.70 -0.49 20.59
N ALA A 31 2.99 -0.38 20.89
CA ALA A 31 3.78 0.73 20.39
C ALA A 31 3.88 0.54 18.87
N GLY A 32 2.86 0.99 18.14
CA GLY A 32 3.00 1.23 16.71
C GLY A 32 4.15 2.21 16.50
N PRO A 33 4.90 2.13 15.38
CA PRO A 33 5.95 3.10 15.09
C PRO A 33 5.35 4.52 15.12
N LEU A 34 5.79 5.35 16.08
CA LEU A 34 5.30 6.72 16.33
C LEU A 34 5.70 7.73 15.23
N TRP A 35 5.93 7.30 13.99
CA TRP A 35 6.56 8.12 12.94
C TRP A 35 5.97 7.86 11.56
N ALA A 36 4.66 7.69 11.43
CA ALA A 36 4.00 7.81 10.13
C ALA A 36 3.56 9.26 9.94
N ALA A 37 4.51 10.14 9.56
CA ALA A 37 4.19 11.53 9.31
C ALA A 37 3.91 11.73 7.81
N SER A 38 2.71 12.22 7.48
CA SER A 38 2.24 12.33 6.09
C SER A 38 2.38 13.76 5.58
N LEU A 39 3.10 13.94 4.47
CA LEU A 39 3.27 15.24 3.81
C LEU A 39 2.41 15.32 2.56
N GLN A 40 1.49 16.27 2.53
CA GLN A 40 0.75 16.63 1.31
C GLN A 40 1.38 17.88 0.70
N ILE A 41 1.64 17.86 -0.61
CA ILE A 41 2.10 19.03 -1.36
C ILE A 41 0.99 19.39 -2.34
N GLN A 42 0.50 20.63 -2.28
CA GLN A 42 -0.51 21.14 -3.19
C GLN A 42 0.10 22.22 -4.07
N VAL A 43 -0.05 22.11 -5.39
CA VAL A 43 0.52 23.03 -6.36
C VAL A 43 -0.60 23.76 -7.07
N LEU A 44 -0.60 25.08 -6.94
CA LEU A 44 -1.62 25.97 -7.47
C LEU A 44 -1.00 26.99 -8.42
N ALA A 45 -1.77 27.49 -9.38
CA ALA A 45 -1.42 28.70 -10.10
C ALA A 45 -1.58 29.91 -9.19
N GLU A 46 -0.63 30.83 -9.23
CA GLU A 46 -0.75 32.11 -8.54
C GLU A 46 -1.89 32.95 -9.15
N GLY A 47 -2.68 33.60 -8.30
CA GLY A 47 -3.89 34.33 -8.70
C GLY A 47 -5.15 33.61 -8.22
N GLU A 48 -5.79 32.86 -9.11
CA GLU A 48 -7.06 32.17 -8.83
C GLU A 48 -6.91 30.90 -7.97
N GLY A 49 -5.68 30.45 -7.69
CA GLY A 49 -5.44 29.25 -6.91
C GLY A 49 -5.89 27.97 -7.62
N THR A 50 -5.88 27.97 -8.97
CA THR A 50 -6.27 26.80 -9.75
C THR A 50 -5.25 25.68 -9.57
N PRO A 51 -5.68 24.44 -9.27
CA PRO A 51 -4.74 23.34 -9.14
C PRO A 51 -4.00 23.04 -10.43
N LEU A 52 -2.71 22.73 -10.32
CA LEU A 52 -1.85 22.44 -11.46
C LEU A 52 -1.52 20.95 -11.52
N GLU A 53 -2.22 20.22 -12.39
CA GLU A 53 -1.90 18.83 -12.74
C GLU A 53 -0.57 18.71 -13.49
N ASN A 54 0.15 17.60 -13.35
CA ASN A 54 1.41 17.34 -14.06
C ASN A 54 2.49 18.41 -13.80
N ALA A 55 2.43 19.08 -12.65
CA ALA A 55 3.52 19.88 -12.12
C ALA A 55 4.57 18.97 -11.49
N SER A 56 5.84 19.26 -11.76
CA SER A 56 6.98 18.53 -11.25
C SER A 56 7.29 18.95 -9.83
N VAL A 57 7.45 17.99 -8.92
CA VAL A 57 7.72 18.19 -7.48
C VAL A 57 8.94 17.38 -7.10
N CYS A 58 10.04 18.04 -6.76
CA CYS A 58 11.30 17.43 -6.36
C CYS A 58 11.57 17.67 -4.88
N LEU A 59 12.00 16.61 -4.20
CA LEU A 59 12.39 16.65 -2.79
C LEU A 59 13.82 16.16 -2.67
N GLY A 60 14.64 16.93 -1.95
CA GLY A 60 16.04 16.55 -1.82
C GLY A 60 16.86 17.52 -0.99
N THR A 61 18.12 17.66 -1.38
CA THR A 61 19.08 18.57 -0.77
C THR A 61 19.56 19.59 -1.81
N SER A 62 20.26 20.64 -1.38
CA SER A 62 20.84 21.63 -2.31
C SER A 62 21.74 21.01 -3.39
N PRO A 63 22.64 20.04 -3.09
CA PRO A 63 23.46 19.40 -4.11
C PRO A 63 22.72 18.36 -4.93
N ASN A 64 21.65 17.75 -4.40
CA ASN A 64 20.82 16.78 -5.13
C ASN A 64 19.33 17.03 -4.83
N PRO A 65 18.66 17.86 -5.63
CA PRO A 65 17.26 18.23 -5.40
C PRO A 65 16.25 17.09 -5.54
N GLN A 66 16.66 15.93 -6.05
CA GLN A 66 15.81 14.74 -6.24
C GLN A 66 16.15 13.61 -5.27
N GLN A 67 17.02 13.86 -4.29
CA GLN A 67 17.54 12.84 -3.38
C GLN A 67 16.44 12.05 -2.63
N PHE A 68 15.30 12.69 -2.35
CA PHE A 68 14.14 12.10 -1.69
C PHE A 68 12.97 11.83 -2.67
N GLY A 69 13.25 11.93 -3.96
CA GLY A 69 12.31 11.61 -5.03
C GLY A 69 11.87 12.83 -5.85
N ALA A 70 11.29 12.50 -7.01
CA ALA A 70 10.67 13.44 -7.93
C ALA A 70 9.31 12.90 -8.36
N TYR A 71 8.28 13.74 -8.30
CA TYR A 71 6.89 13.37 -8.43
C TYR A 71 6.17 14.31 -9.41
N LEU A 72 5.03 13.85 -9.93
CA LEU A 72 4.10 14.67 -10.70
C LEU A 72 2.80 14.81 -9.91
N THR A 73 2.24 16.02 -9.87
CA THR A 73 0.94 16.26 -9.26
C THR A 73 -0.20 15.60 -10.05
N ASP A 74 -1.23 15.16 -9.33
CA ASP A 74 -2.46 14.59 -9.89
C ASP A 74 -3.43 15.68 -10.44
N GLU A 75 -4.62 15.26 -10.86
CA GLU A 75 -5.70 16.14 -11.37
C GLU A 75 -6.12 17.24 -10.37
N LYS A 76 -5.85 17.04 -9.07
CA LYS A 76 -6.12 17.98 -7.98
C LYS A 76 -4.92 18.85 -7.65
N GLY A 77 -3.83 18.73 -8.41
CA GLY A 77 -2.58 19.45 -8.14
C GLY A 77 -1.84 18.94 -6.91
N GLU A 78 -2.04 17.68 -6.51
CA GLU A 78 -1.55 17.17 -5.23
C GLU A 78 -0.48 16.07 -5.40
N VAL A 79 0.43 16.00 -4.42
CA VAL A 79 1.36 14.89 -4.19
C VAL A 79 1.28 14.49 -2.72
N TRP A 80 1.10 13.20 -2.47
CA TRP A 80 1.02 12.61 -1.12
C TRP A 80 2.27 11.78 -0.86
N LEU A 81 2.88 12.00 0.31
CA LEU A 81 4.10 11.33 0.74
C LEU A 81 3.89 10.79 2.14
N ASP A 82 3.89 9.48 2.24
CA ASP A 82 3.77 8.78 3.51
C ASP A 82 5.16 8.51 4.10
N GLU A 83 5.23 8.28 5.41
CA GLU A 83 6.44 7.80 6.11
C GLU A 83 7.69 8.71 5.99
N MET A 84 7.49 10.02 5.85
CA MET A 84 8.57 10.98 5.73
C MET A 84 9.33 11.17 7.06
N GLN A 85 10.67 11.14 7.01
CA GLN A 85 11.52 11.44 8.16
C GLN A 85 11.65 12.96 8.39
N PRO A 86 11.68 13.46 9.65
CA PRO A 86 11.79 14.89 9.99
C PRO A 86 13.20 15.46 9.80
N ILE A 87 13.71 15.31 8.58
CA ILE A 87 14.95 15.90 8.12
C ILE A 87 14.65 17.17 7.32
N PRO A 88 15.51 18.19 7.35
CA PRO A 88 15.35 19.34 6.47
C PRO A 88 15.56 18.92 5.02
N PHE A 89 14.70 19.41 4.13
CA PHE A 89 14.78 19.14 2.70
C PHE A 89 14.52 20.41 1.90
N ILE A 90 14.92 20.40 0.64
CA ILE A 90 14.52 21.40 -0.34
C ILE A 90 13.36 20.83 -1.14
N LEU A 91 12.29 21.62 -1.26
CA LEU A 91 11.18 21.39 -2.15
C LEU A 91 11.38 22.29 -3.38
N ILE A 92 11.45 21.69 -4.57
CA ILE A 92 11.43 22.41 -5.85
C ILE A 92 10.17 22.01 -6.60
N VAL A 93 9.39 22.99 -7.04
CA VAL A 93 8.18 22.79 -7.83
C VAL A 93 8.31 23.55 -9.14
N SER A 94 8.04 22.88 -10.26
CA SER A 94 8.10 23.51 -11.58
C SER A 94 7.05 22.97 -12.53
N LYS A 95 6.57 23.80 -13.45
CA LYS A 95 5.67 23.38 -14.53
C LYS A 95 5.95 24.22 -15.77
N ALA A 96 5.88 23.61 -16.95
CA ALA A 96 6.03 24.34 -18.20
C ALA A 96 4.99 25.48 -18.30
N GLY A 97 5.44 26.68 -18.65
CA GLY A 97 4.60 27.89 -18.68
C GLY A 97 4.46 28.60 -17.33
N PHE A 98 5.08 28.09 -16.27
CA PHE A 98 5.13 28.71 -14.95
C PHE A 98 6.57 28.93 -14.47
N ARG A 99 6.76 29.93 -13.62
CA ARG A 99 8.02 30.15 -12.92
C ARG A 99 8.16 29.11 -11.80
N GLY A 100 9.26 28.37 -11.81
CA GLY A 100 9.55 27.40 -10.75
C GLY A 100 9.75 28.07 -9.39
N GLU A 101 9.38 27.36 -8.33
CA GLU A 101 9.51 27.78 -6.94
C GLU A 101 10.42 26.79 -6.19
N GLY A 102 11.32 27.28 -5.35
CA GLY A 102 12.17 26.45 -4.51
C GLY A 102 12.20 26.98 -3.08
N ARG A 103 12.02 26.11 -2.09
CA ARG A 103 12.08 26.48 -0.67
C ARG A 103 12.70 25.40 0.21
N VAL A 104 13.38 25.83 1.26
CA VAL A 104 13.88 24.93 2.30
C VAL A 104 12.74 24.66 3.29
N ALA A 105 12.36 23.40 3.43
CA ALA A 105 11.47 22.93 4.48
C ALA A 105 12.29 22.54 5.72
N GLY A 106 12.02 23.19 6.85
CA GLY A 106 12.75 22.98 8.11
C GLY A 106 12.31 21.72 8.89
N ARG A 107 12.94 21.49 10.06
CA ARG A 107 12.69 20.38 11.01
C ARG A 107 11.33 20.45 11.74
N GLN A 108 10.22 20.65 11.06
CA GLN A 108 8.90 20.69 11.71
C GLN A 108 8.11 19.39 11.49
N ARG A 109 7.14 19.11 12.38
CA ARG A 109 6.32 17.88 12.35
C ARG A 109 5.66 17.76 10.98
N ILE A 110 5.79 16.60 10.34
CA ILE A 110 5.54 16.44 8.91
C ILE A 110 4.05 16.20 8.57
N ASP A 111 3.16 16.16 9.55
CA ASP A 111 1.69 16.13 9.34
C ASP A 111 1.17 17.49 8.85
N ARG A 112 1.41 17.82 7.58
CA ARG A 112 1.13 19.15 7.04
C ARG A 112 0.85 19.12 5.54
N VAL A 113 0.00 20.06 5.13
CA VAL A 113 -0.14 20.51 3.75
C VAL A 113 0.85 21.64 3.43
N MET A 114 1.67 21.43 2.41
CA MET A 114 2.62 22.38 1.85
C MET A 114 2.08 22.91 0.52
N VAL A 115 1.57 24.15 0.52
CA VAL A 115 1.09 24.80 -0.71
C VAL A 115 2.25 25.48 -1.43
N ALA A 116 2.41 25.23 -2.72
CA ALA A 116 3.32 25.93 -3.64
C ALA A 116 2.47 26.66 -4.69
N SER A 117 2.79 27.92 -4.97
CA SER A 117 1.99 28.76 -5.86
C SER A 117 2.88 29.28 -6.97
N LEU A 118 2.65 28.82 -8.19
CA LEU A 118 3.51 29.14 -9.32
C LEU A 118 2.96 30.32 -10.11
N ALA A 119 3.75 31.38 -10.23
CA ALA A 119 3.48 32.51 -11.10
C ALA A 119 3.50 32.07 -12.58
N PRO A 120 2.60 32.57 -13.44
CA PRO A 120 2.74 32.41 -14.89
C PRO A 120 4.07 32.97 -15.40
N GLY A 121 4.67 32.31 -16.39
CA GLY A 121 5.90 32.77 -17.05
C GLY A 121 6.98 31.69 -17.14
N GLY A 122 8.21 32.10 -17.44
CA GLY A 122 9.38 31.20 -17.48
C GLY A 122 10.41 31.52 -16.39
N GLY A 123 11.31 30.56 -16.16
CA GLY A 123 12.45 30.69 -15.26
C GLY A 123 12.23 30.06 -13.87
N GLY A 124 13.19 30.26 -12.97
CA GLY A 124 13.20 29.62 -11.65
C GLY A 124 13.84 28.22 -11.65
N PRO A 125 13.95 27.59 -10.47
CA PRO A 125 14.47 26.24 -10.35
C PRO A 125 13.54 25.24 -11.06
N ALA A 126 14.14 24.34 -11.85
CA ALA A 126 13.42 23.30 -12.58
C ALA A 126 13.63 21.94 -11.91
N CYS A 127 12.55 21.19 -11.80
CA CYS A 127 12.53 19.80 -11.37
C CYS A 127 12.37 18.90 -12.61
N ASP A 128 13.43 18.16 -12.96
CA ASP A 128 13.40 17.22 -14.07
C ASP A 128 12.94 15.84 -13.61
N VAL A 129 11.64 15.58 -13.72
CA VAL A 129 11.06 14.28 -13.34
C VAL A 129 11.33 13.20 -14.40
N SER A 130 11.90 13.52 -15.58
CA SER A 130 12.07 12.55 -16.66
C SER A 130 13.02 11.39 -16.32
N SER A 131 13.85 11.55 -15.27
CA SER A 131 14.77 10.51 -14.81
C SER A 131 14.25 9.64 -13.66
N GLN A 132 13.11 9.97 -13.03
CA GLN A 132 12.56 9.24 -11.88
C GLN A 132 11.00 9.17 -11.79
N ALA A 133 10.27 9.81 -12.72
CA ALA A 133 8.79 9.82 -12.76
C ALA A 133 8.11 8.46 -13.03
N ALA A 134 8.88 7.39 -13.26
CA ALA A 134 8.32 6.11 -13.71
C ALA A 134 8.69 4.93 -12.80
N LYS A 135 8.72 5.15 -11.49
CA LYS A 135 8.41 4.07 -10.56
C LYS A 135 7.65 4.67 -9.40
N ARG A 136 6.32 4.76 -9.54
CA ARG A 136 5.41 4.93 -8.41
C ARG A 136 5.86 3.92 -7.35
N GLU A 137 6.43 4.41 -6.25
CA GLU A 137 6.42 3.62 -5.04
C GLU A 137 4.96 3.35 -4.75
N PRO A 138 4.62 2.07 -4.65
CA PRO A 138 3.26 1.69 -4.86
C PRO A 138 2.55 2.02 -3.55
N SER A 139 1.61 2.98 -3.62
CA SER A 139 0.88 3.43 -2.44
C SER A 139 0.37 2.22 -1.67
N ALA A 140 0.35 2.34 -0.35
CA ALA A 140 -0.14 1.31 0.56
C ALA A 140 -1.64 0.99 0.37
N ALA A 141 -2.21 1.24 -0.81
CA ALA A 141 -3.40 0.57 -1.29
C ALA A 141 -3.18 -0.94 -1.15
N GLU A 142 -3.96 -1.52 -0.25
CA GLU A 142 -4.01 -2.95 -0.02
C GLU A 142 -4.21 -3.66 -1.36
N LEU A 143 -3.27 -4.53 -1.73
CA LEU A 143 -3.37 -5.26 -2.98
C LEU A 143 -4.48 -6.30 -2.85
N GLN A 144 -5.63 -6.05 -3.48
CA GLN A 144 -6.79 -6.93 -3.38
C GLN A 144 -7.39 -7.22 -4.75
N VAL A 145 -7.77 -8.48 -4.99
CA VAL A 145 -8.63 -8.85 -6.11
C VAL A 145 -10.08 -8.81 -5.65
N LYS A 146 -10.90 -7.95 -6.26
CA LYS A 146 -12.31 -7.77 -5.89
C LYS A 146 -13.23 -8.75 -6.58
N HIS A 147 -13.01 -8.93 -7.88
CA HIS A 147 -13.87 -9.73 -8.74
C HIS A 147 -13.04 -10.52 -9.74
N LEU A 148 -13.51 -11.72 -10.06
CA LEU A 148 -13.01 -12.59 -11.11
C LEU A 148 -14.22 -13.10 -11.88
N VAL A 149 -14.10 -13.11 -13.20
CA VAL A 149 -15.14 -13.55 -14.12
C VAL A 149 -14.49 -14.40 -15.21
N ILE A 150 -15.08 -15.55 -15.53
CA ILE A 150 -14.63 -16.45 -16.58
C ILE A 150 -15.57 -16.29 -17.79
N ASN A 151 -15.03 -16.02 -18.98
CA ASN A 151 -15.81 -15.87 -20.23
C ASN A 151 -17.04 -14.93 -20.10
N GLY A 152 -16.91 -13.83 -19.36
CA GLY A 152 -18.04 -12.90 -19.14
C GLY A 152 -19.20 -13.50 -18.32
N SER A 153 -18.90 -14.43 -17.39
CA SER A 153 -19.86 -15.12 -16.52
C SER A 153 -20.76 -16.12 -17.26
N ALA A 154 -20.28 -16.65 -18.38
CA ALA A 154 -20.96 -17.74 -19.06
C ALA A 154 -21.02 -18.99 -18.16
N PRO A 155 -22.18 -19.63 -17.97
CA PRO A 155 -22.30 -20.82 -17.11
C PRO A 155 -21.64 -22.06 -17.73
N LEU A 156 -21.41 -22.05 -19.04
CA LEU A 156 -20.93 -23.16 -19.85
C LEU A 156 -19.88 -22.66 -20.86
N THR A 157 -18.85 -23.46 -21.09
CA THR A 157 -17.94 -23.33 -22.24
C THR A 157 -17.74 -24.67 -22.94
N LEU A 158 -17.61 -24.63 -24.27
CA LEU A 158 -17.17 -25.75 -25.11
C LEU A 158 -15.66 -25.68 -25.43
N ASN A 159 -15.02 -24.56 -25.08
CA ASN A 159 -13.60 -24.35 -25.28
C ASN A 159 -12.86 -24.51 -23.95
N ARG A 160 -11.70 -25.18 -24.00
CA ARG A 160 -10.80 -25.32 -22.84
C ARG A 160 -10.03 -24.02 -22.57
N GLU A 161 -9.75 -23.24 -23.59
CA GLU A 161 -9.18 -21.91 -23.43
C GLU A 161 -10.30 -20.93 -23.05
N VAL A 162 -10.14 -20.29 -21.90
CA VAL A 162 -11.09 -19.31 -21.36
C VAL A 162 -10.40 -17.99 -21.08
N THR A 163 -11.14 -16.89 -21.20
CA THR A 163 -10.64 -15.55 -20.86
C THR A 163 -10.99 -15.23 -19.42
N LEU A 164 -10.02 -14.75 -18.65
CA LEU A 164 -10.22 -14.24 -17.31
C LEU A 164 -10.34 -12.72 -17.34
N SER A 165 -11.41 -12.19 -16.76
CA SER A 165 -11.63 -10.78 -16.52
C SER A 165 -11.71 -10.53 -15.02
N PHE A 166 -11.06 -9.49 -14.51
CA PHE A 166 -11.00 -9.23 -13.07
C PHE A 166 -10.84 -7.75 -12.76
N THR A 167 -11.14 -7.39 -11.51
CA THR A 167 -10.90 -6.06 -10.96
C THR A 167 -9.94 -6.18 -9.78
N VAL A 168 -8.87 -5.38 -9.81
CA VAL A 168 -7.82 -5.35 -8.79
C VAL A 168 -7.73 -3.94 -8.21
N GLU A 169 -7.65 -3.85 -6.89
CA GLU A 169 -7.22 -2.65 -6.17
C GLU A 169 -5.70 -2.70 -5.94
N GLY A 170 -5.05 -1.56 -6.14
CA GLY A 170 -3.58 -1.45 -6.13
C GLY A 170 -2.94 -1.80 -7.48
N GLU A 171 -1.63 -1.61 -7.55
CA GLU A 171 -0.84 -1.84 -8.77
C GLU A 171 -0.09 -3.20 -8.69
N PRO A 172 -0.60 -4.28 -9.30
CA PRO A 172 0.11 -5.56 -9.39
C PRO A 172 1.20 -5.52 -10.45
N THR A 173 2.27 -6.30 -10.24
CA THR A 173 3.32 -6.51 -11.25
C THR A 173 3.23 -7.90 -11.87
N GLU A 174 2.64 -8.85 -11.15
CA GLU A 174 2.54 -10.24 -11.56
C GLU A 174 1.21 -10.87 -11.14
N TYR A 175 0.82 -11.96 -11.81
CA TYR A 175 -0.37 -12.75 -11.52
C TYR A 175 -0.09 -14.24 -11.59
N ARG A 176 -1.01 -15.04 -11.05
CA ARG A 176 -1.08 -16.48 -11.29
C ARG A 176 -2.51 -16.97 -11.23
N ALA A 177 -2.81 -17.96 -12.07
CA ALA A 177 -4.09 -18.64 -12.12
C ALA A 177 -3.85 -20.15 -12.10
N SER A 178 -4.68 -20.90 -11.38
CA SER A 178 -4.54 -22.36 -11.23
C SER A 178 -5.87 -23.03 -10.96
N GLN A 179 -5.98 -24.34 -11.25
CA GLN A 179 -7.10 -25.15 -10.78
C GLN A 179 -6.85 -25.80 -9.41
N PHE A 180 -5.67 -25.57 -8.82
CA PHE A 180 -5.33 -25.97 -7.46
C PHE A 180 -5.31 -24.76 -6.53
N PRO A 181 -5.90 -24.86 -5.32
CA PRO A 181 -5.97 -23.74 -4.37
C PRO A 181 -4.60 -23.29 -3.84
N ASP A 182 -3.58 -24.16 -3.93
CA ASP A 182 -2.21 -23.90 -3.48
C ASP A 182 -1.29 -23.41 -4.61
N PHE A 183 -1.80 -23.29 -5.85
CA PHE A 183 -1.05 -22.86 -7.04
C PHE A 183 0.20 -23.72 -7.33
N ARG A 184 0.20 -25.00 -6.92
CA ARG A 184 1.37 -25.89 -7.03
C ARG A 184 1.83 -26.17 -8.47
N ASP A 185 0.98 -25.93 -9.46
CA ASP A 185 1.20 -26.19 -10.87
C ASP A 185 1.64 -24.93 -11.65
N VAL A 186 1.74 -23.76 -11.00
CA VAL A 186 1.97 -22.49 -11.69
C VAL A 186 2.97 -21.62 -10.95
N GLN A 187 3.85 -20.98 -11.72
CA GLN A 187 4.72 -19.91 -11.23
C GLN A 187 4.06 -18.55 -11.48
N TRP A 188 4.54 -17.52 -10.79
CA TRP A 188 4.11 -16.17 -11.07
C TRP A 188 4.49 -15.73 -12.48
N GLN A 189 3.57 -15.03 -13.15
CA GLN A 189 3.71 -14.54 -14.52
C GLN A 189 3.55 -13.02 -14.55
N ALA A 190 4.13 -12.35 -15.55
CA ALA A 190 4.00 -10.91 -15.73
C ALA A 190 2.52 -10.49 -15.84
N PHE A 191 2.13 -9.42 -15.15
CA PHE A 191 0.74 -8.97 -15.12
C PHE A 191 0.22 -8.56 -16.50
N VAL A 192 -0.97 -9.06 -16.85
CA VAL A 192 -1.74 -8.68 -18.05
C VAL A 192 -3.20 -8.52 -17.67
N SER A 193 -3.95 -7.65 -18.37
CA SER A 193 -5.32 -7.27 -17.98
C SER A 193 -6.41 -8.29 -18.34
N ALA A 194 -6.13 -9.23 -19.24
CA ALA A 194 -7.07 -10.26 -19.68
C ALA A 194 -6.34 -11.55 -20.10
N PRO A 195 -5.79 -12.33 -19.15
CA PRO A 195 -5.07 -13.54 -19.46
C PRO A 195 -6.00 -14.65 -19.97
N LEU A 196 -5.48 -15.45 -20.90
CA LEU A 196 -6.08 -16.72 -21.30
C LEU A 196 -5.66 -17.81 -20.33
N PHE A 197 -6.58 -18.72 -20.03
CA PHE A 197 -6.35 -19.86 -19.14
C PHE A 197 -6.84 -21.14 -19.79
N GLU A 198 -6.01 -22.18 -19.79
CA GLU A 198 -6.34 -23.49 -20.35
C GLU A 198 -6.88 -24.42 -19.24
N LEU A 199 -8.15 -24.82 -19.37
CA LEU A 199 -8.81 -25.73 -18.44
C LEU A 199 -8.25 -27.15 -18.53
N SER A 200 -8.19 -27.89 -17.41
CA SER A 200 -7.89 -29.32 -17.44
C SER A 200 -8.85 -30.10 -18.36
N PRO A 201 -8.39 -31.20 -18.97
CA PRO A 201 -9.24 -32.03 -19.81
C PRO A 201 -10.42 -32.66 -19.03
N GLY A 202 -11.41 -33.13 -19.78
CA GLY A 202 -12.60 -33.82 -19.26
C GLY A 202 -13.72 -32.87 -18.83
N SER A 203 -14.95 -33.21 -19.23
CA SER A 203 -16.16 -32.45 -18.91
C SER A 203 -16.43 -32.39 -17.41
N GLY A 204 -17.04 -31.30 -16.97
CA GLY A 204 -17.43 -31.07 -15.59
C GLY A 204 -17.21 -29.65 -15.11
N GLU A 205 -17.53 -29.42 -13.85
CA GLU A 205 -17.27 -28.14 -13.18
C GLU A 205 -15.76 -27.92 -13.03
N LYS A 206 -15.30 -26.77 -13.48
CA LYS A 206 -13.91 -26.33 -13.38
C LYS A 206 -13.85 -25.12 -12.48
N ILE A 207 -12.94 -25.15 -11.50
CA ILE A 207 -12.69 -24.03 -10.59
C ILE A 207 -11.34 -23.42 -10.95
N ILE A 208 -11.27 -22.10 -11.02
CA ILE A 208 -10.04 -21.35 -11.23
C ILE A 208 -9.80 -20.48 -10.00
N TYR A 209 -8.63 -20.63 -9.39
CA TYR A 209 -8.10 -19.77 -8.34
C TYR A 209 -7.19 -18.72 -8.97
N PHE A 210 -7.31 -17.48 -8.50
CA PHE A 210 -6.56 -16.35 -9.05
C PHE A 210 -5.95 -15.51 -7.92
N GLN A 211 -4.70 -15.09 -8.13
CA GLN A 211 -3.98 -14.18 -7.25
C GLN A 211 -3.13 -13.23 -8.08
N VAL A 212 -2.92 -12.04 -7.52
CA VAL A 212 -1.93 -11.09 -8.00
C VAL A 212 -0.88 -10.83 -6.92
N ARG A 213 0.29 -10.39 -7.35
CA ARG A 213 1.29 -9.86 -6.44
C ARG A 213 1.94 -8.60 -6.99
N ARG A 214 2.51 -7.85 -6.07
CA ARG A 214 3.53 -6.85 -6.34
C ARG A 214 4.86 -7.44 -5.93
N TYR A 215 5.81 -7.49 -6.85
CA TYR A 215 7.13 -8.06 -6.65
C TYR A 215 8.20 -7.06 -7.09
N GLN A 216 9.18 -6.83 -6.23
CA GLN A 216 10.32 -5.97 -6.52
C GLN A 216 11.59 -6.58 -5.93
N GLU A 217 12.63 -6.67 -6.75
CA GLU A 217 13.98 -7.01 -6.30
C GLU A 217 14.72 -5.74 -5.88
N VAL A 218 15.39 -5.78 -4.72
CA VAL A 218 16.16 -4.67 -4.16
C VAL A 218 17.47 -5.24 -3.61
N GLU A 219 18.59 -4.93 -4.26
CA GLU A 219 19.97 -5.21 -3.78
C GLU A 219 20.13 -6.57 -3.07
N ASN A 220 19.82 -7.67 -3.78
CA ASN A 220 19.87 -9.07 -3.30
C ASN A 220 18.79 -9.46 -2.27
N SER A 221 17.72 -8.70 -2.17
CA SER A 221 16.50 -9.01 -1.43
C SER A 221 15.28 -8.85 -2.34
N TYR A 222 14.11 -9.27 -1.86
CA TYR A 222 12.85 -9.05 -2.55
C TYR A 222 11.78 -8.53 -1.60
N LEU A 223 10.98 -7.60 -2.09
CA LEU A 223 9.73 -7.17 -1.48
C LEU A 223 8.59 -7.80 -2.25
N GLN A 224 7.66 -8.44 -1.52
CA GLN A 224 6.45 -8.94 -2.12
C GLN A 224 5.22 -8.63 -1.27
N MET A 225 4.15 -8.25 -1.95
CA MET A 225 2.81 -8.14 -1.39
C MET A 225 1.90 -9.02 -2.23
N VAL A 226 1.23 -9.99 -1.60
CA VAL A 226 0.36 -10.96 -2.27
C VAL A 226 -1.08 -10.66 -1.91
N SER A 227 -1.99 -10.70 -2.89
CA SER A 227 -3.41 -10.44 -2.66
C SER A 227 -4.13 -11.57 -1.96
N ASN A 228 -5.39 -11.33 -1.59
CA ASN A 228 -6.35 -12.40 -1.36
C ASN A 228 -6.45 -13.35 -2.57
N THR A 229 -6.78 -14.61 -2.31
CA THR A 229 -7.14 -15.59 -3.34
C THR A 229 -8.64 -15.49 -3.61
N ILE A 230 -9.01 -15.18 -4.85
CA ILE A 230 -10.39 -15.30 -5.32
C ILE A 230 -10.52 -16.56 -6.18
N LYS A 231 -11.73 -17.10 -6.28
CA LYS A 231 -12.03 -18.25 -7.14
C LYS A 231 -13.33 -18.04 -7.89
N GLU A 232 -13.42 -18.61 -9.07
CA GLU A 232 -14.64 -18.65 -9.87
C GLU A 232 -14.77 -20.02 -10.55
N ASN A 233 -15.99 -20.42 -10.91
CA ASN A 233 -16.24 -21.67 -11.60
C ASN A 233 -16.85 -21.48 -13.01
N ILE A 234 -16.70 -22.51 -13.83
CA ILE A 234 -17.38 -22.65 -15.11
C ILE A 234 -17.62 -24.12 -15.39
N TYR A 235 -18.74 -24.48 -16.02
CA TYR A 235 -18.93 -25.84 -16.52
C TYR A 235 -18.27 -25.97 -17.90
N PHE A 236 -17.39 -26.97 -18.05
CA PHE A 236 -16.81 -27.32 -19.36
C PHE A 236 -17.50 -28.57 -19.91
N SER A 237 -17.92 -28.52 -21.17
CA SER A 237 -18.43 -29.68 -21.91
C SER A 237 -17.57 -29.95 -23.14
N ASP A 238 -17.21 -31.22 -23.33
CA ASP A 238 -16.55 -31.74 -24.52
C ASP A 238 -17.51 -32.02 -25.70
N ARG A 239 -18.81 -31.77 -25.51
CA ARG A 239 -19.90 -32.04 -26.45
C ARG A 239 -20.94 -30.93 -26.47
#